data_AF-A0A535QA31-F1
#
_entry.id   AF-A0A535QA31-F1
#
_cell.length_a   1.000
_cell.length_b   1.000
_cell.length_c   1.000
_cell.angle_alpha   90.00
_cell.angle_beta   90.00
_cell.angle_gamma   90.00
#
_symmetry.space_group_name_H-M   'P 1'
#
loop_
_entity.id
_entity.type
_entity.pdbx_description
1 polymer ?
#
loop_
_entity_poly.entity_id
_entity_poly.type
_entity_poly.pdbx_seq_one_letter_code
_entity_poly.pdbx_strand_id
1 'polypeptide(L)'
;MVKPLIAALIALLSIAACGGSSNGPQGPSASNVSAQPGDVPHGMVKCDLTGDINNFIAREQSPDPQTAKSMSTYWADAKKAGATAAYAAIYTDSEAHCSSIKSSTSDPGVATYKVIVNFVVQFKDEKSAAAAYTNDSLFGFSASNLRSGGAQPIEGTKTGLTANSLVLDQTISNQSFYIALWQNKTFAVVLAVINVDSTASKKVATSENSRIK
;
A
#
# COMPACT_ATOMS: atom_id res chain seq x y z
N MET A 1 -53.86 -23.61 64.90
CA MET A 1 -52.39 -23.84 64.80
C MET A 1 -52.12 -24.45 63.43
N VAL A 2 -51.22 -24.05 62.53
CA VAL A 2 -50.36 -22.88 62.23
C VAL A 2 -50.12 -22.95 60.70
N LYS A 3 -49.86 -21.79 60.07
CA LYS A 3 -49.79 -21.46 58.62
C LYS A 3 -48.65 -22.11 57.78
N PRO A 4 -48.70 -22.03 56.43
CA PRO A 4 -47.70 -22.51 55.45
C PRO A 4 -46.66 -21.44 55.01
N LEU A 5 -45.50 -21.85 54.44
CA LEU A 5 -44.52 -21.04 53.65
C LEU A 5 -43.47 -22.00 53.02
N ILE A 6 -43.39 -22.17 51.68
CA ILE A 6 -42.53 -21.51 50.65
C ILE A 6 -41.00 -21.62 50.89
N ALA A 7 -40.30 -22.31 49.97
CA ALA A 7 -38.98 -21.96 49.36
C ALA A 7 -38.34 -23.24 48.75
N ALA A 8 -38.11 -23.33 47.44
CA ALA A 8 -36.83 -23.13 46.72
C ALA A 8 -36.58 -24.42 45.88
N LEU A 9 -35.97 -24.48 44.70
CA LEU A 9 -35.19 -23.55 43.88
C LEU A 9 -35.24 -24.10 42.43
N ILE A 10 -35.51 -23.25 41.44
CA ILE A 10 -35.37 -23.57 40.01
C ILE A 10 -33.94 -23.23 39.59
N ALA A 11 -33.23 -24.16 38.95
CA ALA A 11 -31.98 -23.87 38.25
C ALA A 11 -32.09 -24.41 36.80
N LEU A 12 -32.40 -23.47 35.90
CA LEU A 12 -32.35 -23.63 34.44
C LEU A 12 -30.89 -23.63 33.98
N LEU A 13 -30.47 -24.72 33.33
CA LEU A 13 -29.21 -24.82 32.61
C LEU A 13 -29.36 -24.14 31.24
N SER A 14 -29.16 -22.83 31.20
CA SER A 14 -28.97 -22.06 29.97
C SER A 14 -27.52 -22.19 29.53
N ILE A 15 -27.26 -22.97 28.48
CA ILE A 15 -25.96 -22.98 27.80
C ILE A 15 -25.85 -21.65 27.04
N ALA A 16 -25.19 -20.67 27.65
CA ALA A 16 -24.72 -19.49 26.97
C ALA A 16 -23.64 -19.91 25.97
N ALA A 17 -23.99 -19.98 24.68
CA ALA A 17 -23.04 -19.96 23.60
C ALA A 17 -22.35 -18.58 23.62
N CYS A 18 -21.24 -18.48 24.33
CA CYS A 18 -20.35 -17.33 24.22
C CYS A 18 -19.86 -17.25 22.78
N GLY A 19 -20.35 -16.25 22.05
CA GLY A 19 -19.78 -15.81 20.79
C GLY A 19 -18.34 -15.37 21.04
N GLY A 20 -17.41 -16.30 20.88
CA GLY A 20 -16.00 -15.99 20.75
C GLY A 20 -15.78 -15.42 19.36
N SER A 21 -15.63 -14.09 19.26
CA SER A 21 -15.00 -13.48 18.09
C SER A 21 -13.67 -14.19 17.85
N SER A 22 -13.59 -14.94 16.75
CA SER A 22 -12.39 -15.66 16.36
C SER A 22 -11.30 -14.63 16.04
N ASN A 23 -10.41 -14.35 16.99
CA ASN A 23 -9.09 -13.77 16.72
C ASN A 23 -8.21 -14.85 16.06
N GLY A 24 -8.61 -15.29 14.87
CA GLY A 24 -7.69 -16.00 13.97
C GLY A 24 -6.49 -15.10 13.68
N PRO A 25 -5.34 -15.66 13.25
CA PRO A 25 -4.18 -14.86 12.89
C PRO A 25 -4.61 -13.79 11.89
N GLN A 26 -4.53 -12.52 12.30
CA GLN A 26 -4.85 -11.42 11.42
C GLN A 26 -3.81 -11.43 10.31
N GLY A 27 -4.25 -11.65 9.07
CA GLY A 27 -3.37 -11.63 7.90
C GLY A 27 -2.59 -10.32 7.80
N PRO A 28 -1.60 -10.22 6.90
CA PRO A 28 -0.82 -9.01 6.75
C PRO A 28 -1.73 -7.79 6.52
N SER A 29 -1.41 -6.65 7.11
CA SER A 29 -2.09 -5.38 6.81
C SER A 29 -1.37 -4.62 5.69
N ALA A 30 -2.04 -3.64 5.06
CA ALA A 30 -1.40 -2.75 4.09
C ALA A 30 -0.14 -2.06 4.64
N SER A 31 -0.15 -1.68 5.93
CA SER A 31 1.00 -1.09 6.63
C SER A 31 2.15 -2.08 6.84
N ASN A 32 1.85 -3.36 7.08
CA ASN A 32 2.88 -4.40 7.21
C ASN A 32 3.50 -4.78 5.86
N VAL A 33 2.71 -4.74 4.78
CA VAL A 33 3.19 -5.09 3.43
C VAL A 33 4.07 -3.97 2.87
N SER A 34 3.72 -2.70 3.10
CA SER A 34 4.42 -1.53 2.54
C SER A 34 5.91 -1.50 2.88
N ALA A 35 6.65 -0.65 2.16
CA ALA A 35 8.09 -0.47 2.36
C ALA A 35 8.43 -0.12 3.82
N GLN A 36 9.26 -0.96 4.44
CA GLN A 36 9.72 -0.82 5.81
C GLN A 36 11.13 -0.21 5.88
N PRO A 37 11.54 0.38 7.01
CA PRO A 37 12.89 0.95 7.15
C PRO A 37 14.03 -0.04 6.88
N GLY A 38 13.84 -1.34 7.11
CA GLY A 38 14.84 -2.37 6.82
C GLY A 38 14.94 -2.77 5.35
N ASP A 39 13.96 -2.39 4.52
CA ASP A 39 13.94 -2.69 3.09
C ASP A 39 14.75 -1.67 2.30
N VAL A 40 14.69 -0.40 2.71
CA VAL A 40 15.24 0.74 2.00
C VAL A 40 16.76 0.88 2.23
N PRO A 41 17.50 1.55 1.33
CA PRO A 41 18.92 1.83 1.53
C PRO A 41 19.23 2.54 2.86
N HIS A 42 20.43 2.32 3.39
CA HIS A 42 20.91 3.04 4.55
C HIS A 42 20.93 4.56 4.30
N GLY A 43 20.55 5.34 5.32
CA GLY A 43 20.49 6.80 5.25
C GLY A 43 19.18 7.35 4.71
N MET A 44 18.23 6.49 4.29
CA MET A 44 16.88 6.94 3.97
C MET A 44 16.11 7.27 5.25
N VAL A 45 15.36 8.36 5.22
CA VAL A 45 14.47 8.82 6.28
C VAL A 45 13.01 8.61 5.87
N LYS A 46 12.16 8.28 6.84
CA LYS A 46 10.73 8.11 6.63
C LYS A 46 10.04 9.47 6.68
N CYS A 47 9.33 9.84 5.62
CA CYS A 47 8.62 11.11 5.59
C CYS A 47 7.34 11.05 6.41
N ASP A 48 6.98 12.18 7.01
CA ASP A 48 5.75 12.35 7.79
C ASP A 48 4.48 12.30 6.93
N LEU A 49 4.57 12.33 5.59
CA LEU A 49 3.47 11.94 4.71
C LEU A 49 3.06 10.48 4.85
N THR A 50 3.97 9.62 5.34
CA THR A 50 3.70 8.18 5.49
C THR A 50 2.56 7.91 6.46
N GLY A 51 1.61 7.06 6.05
CA GLY A 51 0.50 6.63 6.88
C GLY A 51 -0.62 5.97 6.08
N ASP A 52 -1.73 5.68 6.77
CA ASP A 52 -2.96 5.26 6.10
C ASP A 52 -3.39 6.31 5.07
N ILE A 53 -4.02 5.85 3.99
CA ILE A 53 -4.31 6.71 2.84
C ILE A 53 -5.13 7.97 3.17
N ASN A 54 -6.04 7.89 4.15
CA ASN A 54 -6.82 9.05 4.59
C ASN A 54 -5.92 10.10 5.28
N ASN A 55 -4.92 9.66 6.04
CA ASN A 55 -3.96 10.56 6.69
C ASN A 55 -3.01 11.17 5.66
N PHE A 56 -2.57 10.39 4.67
CA PHE A 56 -1.82 10.91 3.52
C PHE A 56 -2.60 12.02 2.81
N ILE A 57 -3.86 11.74 2.41
CA ILE A 57 -4.73 12.72 1.75
C ILE A 57 -4.92 13.99 2.60
N ALA A 58 -5.15 13.82 3.91
CA ALA A 58 -5.34 14.96 4.82
C ALA A 58 -4.07 15.83 4.93
N ARG A 59 -2.89 15.22 4.97
CA ARG A 59 -1.61 15.95 5.04
C ARG A 59 -1.29 16.68 3.74
N GLU A 60 -1.78 16.21 2.60
CA GLU A 60 -1.62 16.86 1.29
C GLU A 60 -2.59 18.03 1.07
N GLN A 61 -3.68 18.17 1.84
CA GLN A 61 -4.72 19.20 1.59
C GLN A 61 -4.20 20.64 1.55
N SER A 62 -3.14 20.94 2.31
CA SER A 62 -2.53 22.27 2.32
C SER A 62 -1.34 22.41 1.37
N PRO A 63 -0.33 21.53 1.38
CA PRO A 63 0.87 21.73 0.57
C PRO A 63 0.67 21.35 -0.91
N ASP A 64 -0.23 20.40 -1.21
CA ASP A 64 -0.66 20.06 -2.56
C ASP A 64 -2.15 19.63 -2.64
N PRO A 65 -3.07 20.61 -2.75
CA PRO A 65 -4.51 20.34 -2.87
C PRO A 65 -4.89 19.51 -4.10
N GLN A 66 -4.10 19.51 -5.18
CA GLN A 66 -4.40 18.72 -6.37
C GLN A 66 -4.06 17.25 -6.14
N THR A 67 -2.91 16.96 -5.52
CA THR A 67 -2.58 15.59 -5.10
C THR A 67 -3.61 15.07 -4.10
N ALA A 68 -4.00 15.88 -3.11
CA ALA A 68 -5.06 15.49 -2.17
C ALA A 68 -6.38 15.15 -2.88
N LYS A 69 -6.79 15.96 -3.86
CA LYS A 69 -8.01 15.74 -4.65
C LYS A 69 -7.92 14.46 -5.48
N SER A 70 -6.86 14.29 -6.26
CA SER A 70 -6.65 13.11 -7.11
C SER A 70 -6.61 11.83 -6.28
N MET A 71 -5.88 11.83 -5.17
CA MET A 71 -5.77 10.68 -4.27
C MET A 71 -7.09 10.36 -3.56
N SER A 72 -7.90 11.37 -3.24
CA SER A 72 -9.26 11.18 -2.74
C SER A 72 -10.17 10.50 -3.77
N THR A 73 -10.11 10.92 -5.03
CA THR A 73 -10.85 10.28 -6.13
C THR A 73 -10.39 8.83 -6.32
N TYR A 74 -9.08 8.58 -6.44
CA TYR A 74 -8.54 7.23 -6.57
C TYR A 74 -8.94 6.34 -5.40
N TRP A 75 -8.90 6.86 -4.17
CA TRP A 75 -9.30 6.09 -3.00
C TRP A 75 -10.81 5.80 -2.97
N ALA A 76 -11.65 6.74 -3.40
CA ALA A 76 -13.08 6.51 -3.53
C ALA A 76 -13.39 5.41 -4.56
N ASP A 77 -12.71 5.42 -5.70
CA ASP A 77 -12.90 4.43 -6.75
C ASP A 77 -12.34 3.05 -6.35
N ALA A 78 -11.17 3.00 -5.71
CA ALA A 78 -10.63 1.77 -5.14
C ALA A 78 -11.60 1.13 -4.14
N LYS A 79 -12.24 1.92 -3.26
CA LYS A 79 -13.27 1.42 -2.34
C LYS A 79 -14.49 0.85 -3.06
N LYS A 80 -14.97 1.49 -4.13
CA LYS A 80 -16.06 0.94 -4.97
C LYS A 80 -15.65 -0.40 -5.61
N ALA A 81 -14.37 -0.55 -5.98
CA ALA A 81 -13.79 -1.78 -6.50
C ALA A 81 -13.52 -2.87 -5.42
N GLY A 82 -13.73 -2.56 -4.14
CA GLY A 82 -13.60 -3.50 -3.02
C GLY A 82 -12.33 -3.34 -2.19
N ALA A 83 -11.62 -2.22 -2.30
CA ALA A 83 -10.53 -1.90 -1.38
C ALA A 83 -11.06 -1.67 0.05
N THR A 84 -10.34 -2.22 1.02
CA THR A 84 -10.69 -2.17 2.45
C THR A 84 -9.69 -1.35 3.26
N ALA A 85 -8.43 -1.31 2.83
CA ALA A 85 -7.38 -0.49 3.44
C ALA A 85 -6.36 -0.06 2.39
N ALA A 86 -5.68 1.05 2.63
CA ALA A 86 -4.50 1.42 1.86
C ALA A 86 -3.50 2.22 2.72
N TYR A 87 -2.22 2.09 2.39
CA TYR A 87 -1.12 2.72 3.11
C TYR A 87 -0.13 3.32 2.12
N ALA A 88 0.33 4.53 2.41
CA ALA A 88 1.37 5.23 1.66
C ALA A 88 2.65 5.23 2.51
N ALA A 89 3.74 4.67 2.00
CA ALA A 89 5.06 4.73 2.62
C ALA A 89 6.01 5.56 1.74
N ILE A 90 6.56 6.63 2.31
CA ILE A 90 7.42 7.58 1.58
C ILE A 90 8.74 7.73 2.32
N TYR A 91 9.83 7.57 1.57
CA TYR A 91 11.19 7.76 2.08
C TYR A 91 11.99 8.67 1.14
N THR A 92 12.86 9.47 1.72
CA THR A 92 13.88 10.25 1.00
C THR A 92 15.23 10.09 1.69
N ASP A 93 16.31 10.64 1.14
CA ASP A 93 17.64 10.65 1.77
C ASP A 93 17.86 11.78 2.80
N SER A 94 16.87 12.64 3.06
CA SER A 94 16.93 13.67 4.11
C SER A 94 15.57 14.24 4.52
N GLU A 95 15.46 14.76 5.75
CA GLU A 95 14.24 15.43 6.24
C GLU A 95 13.88 16.67 5.41
N ALA A 96 14.89 17.37 4.88
CA ALA A 96 14.69 18.51 3.97
C ALA A 96 13.98 18.07 2.68
N HIS A 97 14.38 16.92 2.11
CA HIS A 97 13.72 16.37 0.92
C HIS A 97 12.32 15.83 1.22
N CYS A 98 12.05 15.31 2.44
CA CYS A 98 10.69 15.00 2.87
C CYS A 98 9.80 16.24 2.95
N SER A 99 10.37 17.41 3.25
CA SER A 99 9.61 18.67 3.23
C SER A 99 9.41 19.16 1.79
N SER A 100 10.41 18.99 0.92
CA SER A 100 10.36 19.42 -0.47
C SER A 100 9.31 18.66 -1.29
N ILE A 101 9.16 17.35 -1.09
CA ILE A 101 8.26 16.50 -1.88
C ILE A 101 6.77 16.79 -1.65
N LYS A 102 6.44 17.54 -0.59
CA LYS A 102 5.06 17.98 -0.31
C LYS A 102 4.63 19.16 -1.18
N SER A 103 5.58 19.87 -1.79
CA SER A 103 5.26 21.07 -2.53
C SER A 103 4.43 20.71 -3.76
N SER A 104 3.31 21.40 -3.99
CA SER A 104 2.52 21.30 -5.23
C SER A 104 3.30 21.58 -6.52
N THR A 105 4.50 22.18 -6.41
CA THR A 105 5.41 22.40 -7.55
C THR A 105 6.48 21.32 -7.69
N SER A 106 6.58 20.40 -6.74
CA SER A 106 7.52 19.29 -6.78
C SER A 106 6.89 18.12 -7.52
N ASP A 107 7.59 17.62 -8.53
CA ASP A 107 7.28 16.34 -9.16
C ASP A 107 8.34 15.33 -8.69
N PRO A 108 7.96 14.29 -7.93
CA PRO A 108 8.89 13.23 -7.53
C PRO A 108 9.62 12.62 -8.74
N GLY A 109 8.97 12.56 -9.91
CA GLY A 109 9.54 12.07 -11.15
C GLY A 109 10.74 12.87 -11.67
N VAL A 110 10.95 14.11 -11.22
CA VAL A 110 12.12 14.93 -11.57
C VAL A 110 13.06 15.17 -10.39
N ALA A 111 12.86 14.44 -9.28
CA ALA A 111 13.72 14.55 -8.11
C ALA A 111 15.18 14.22 -8.47
N THR A 112 16.10 15.08 -8.03
CA THR A 112 17.56 14.87 -8.17
C THR A 112 18.18 14.15 -6.97
N TYR A 113 17.33 13.70 -6.04
CA TYR A 113 17.67 13.01 -4.80
C TYR A 113 16.97 11.65 -4.73
N LYS A 114 17.30 10.83 -3.73
CA LYS A 114 16.69 9.51 -3.56
C LYS A 114 15.27 9.63 -3.07
N VAL A 115 14.34 8.96 -3.74
CA VAL A 115 12.92 8.93 -3.36
C VAL A 115 12.37 7.53 -3.49
N ILE A 116 11.57 7.12 -2.52
CA ILE A 116 10.72 5.94 -2.57
C ILE A 116 9.29 6.37 -2.26
N VAL A 117 8.38 6.10 -3.18
CA VAL A 117 6.93 6.26 -2.99
C VAL A 117 6.30 4.89 -3.17
N ASN A 118 5.65 4.40 -2.12
CA ASN A 118 5.03 3.09 -2.12
C ASN A 118 3.57 3.21 -1.67
N PHE A 119 2.66 2.72 -2.50
CA PHE A 119 1.26 2.57 -2.16
C PHE A 119 0.88 1.10 -2.15
N VAL A 120 0.33 0.65 -1.02
CA VAL A 120 -0.23 -0.69 -0.88
C VAL A 120 -1.74 -0.57 -0.69
N VAL A 121 -2.51 -1.30 -1.48
CA VAL A 121 -3.96 -1.40 -1.35
C VAL A 121 -4.34 -2.84 -1.02
N GLN A 122 -5.10 -3.02 0.05
CA GLN A 122 -5.73 -4.27 0.42
C GLN A 122 -7.18 -4.27 -0.06
N PHE A 123 -7.58 -5.36 -0.71
CA PHE A 123 -8.93 -5.61 -1.19
C PHE A 123 -9.62 -6.69 -0.36
N LYS A 124 -10.94 -6.74 -0.45
CA LYS A 124 -11.78 -7.75 0.20
C LYS A 124 -11.50 -9.17 -0.30
N ASP A 125 -11.07 -9.31 -1.56
CA ASP A 125 -10.78 -10.59 -2.19
C ASP A 125 -9.73 -10.43 -3.31
N GLU A 126 -9.16 -11.55 -3.73
CA GLU A 126 -8.11 -11.60 -4.76
C GLU A 126 -8.62 -11.20 -6.14
N LYS A 127 -9.91 -11.45 -6.43
CA LYS A 127 -10.51 -11.09 -7.72
C LYS A 127 -10.55 -9.57 -7.87
N SER A 128 -10.96 -8.84 -6.84
CA SER A 128 -10.94 -7.38 -6.79
C SER A 128 -9.52 -6.84 -6.93
N ALA A 129 -8.52 -7.42 -6.25
CA ALA A 129 -7.14 -6.99 -6.38
C ALA A 129 -6.58 -7.21 -7.80
N ALA A 130 -6.87 -8.38 -8.41
CA ALA A 130 -6.42 -8.70 -9.76
C ALA A 130 -7.09 -7.79 -10.82
N ALA A 131 -8.37 -7.46 -10.63
CA ALA A 131 -9.06 -6.48 -11.46
C ALA A 131 -8.41 -5.10 -11.36
N ALA A 132 -8.06 -4.65 -10.15
CA ALA A 132 -7.42 -3.37 -9.94
C ALA A 132 -6.04 -3.27 -10.61
N TYR A 133 -5.25 -4.36 -10.63
CA TYR A 133 -3.99 -4.41 -11.39
C TYR A 133 -4.19 -4.34 -12.91
N THR A 134 -5.23 -5.00 -13.42
CA THR A 134 -5.41 -5.20 -14.87
C THR A 134 -6.13 -4.05 -15.55
N ASN A 135 -7.19 -3.53 -14.91
CA ASN A 135 -8.17 -2.65 -15.56
C ASN A 135 -8.19 -1.23 -14.98
N ASP A 136 -7.68 -1.04 -13.76
CA ASP A 136 -7.76 0.23 -13.06
C ASP A 136 -6.39 0.91 -12.97
N SER A 137 -6.44 2.21 -12.66
CA SER A 137 -5.27 2.97 -12.23
C SER A 137 -5.19 2.89 -10.71
N LEU A 138 -4.12 2.29 -10.19
CA LEU A 138 -3.79 2.28 -8.78
C LEU A 138 -3.08 3.59 -8.45
N PHE A 139 -3.82 4.55 -7.89
CA PHE A 139 -3.31 5.87 -7.50
C PHE A 139 -2.58 6.63 -8.61
N GLY A 140 -3.12 6.62 -9.83
CA GLY A 140 -2.52 7.28 -10.99
C GLY A 140 -1.57 6.38 -11.79
N PHE A 141 -1.20 5.21 -11.27
CA PHE A 141 -0.35 4.25 -11.96
C PHE A 141 -1.19 3.14 -12.60
N SER A 142 -1.04 2.94 -13.90
CA SER A 142 -1.62 1.79 -14.59
C SER A 142 -0.55 1.02 -15.37
N ALA A 143 -0.72 -0.30 -15.43
CA ALA A 143 0.16 -1.15 -16.23
C ALA A 143 0.07 -0.79 -17.73
N SER A 144 -1.08 -0.32 -18.20
CA SER A 144 -1.25 0.16 -19.59
C SER A 144 -0.40 1.39 -19.89
N ASN A 145 -0.35 2.37 -18.99
CA ASN A 145 0.44 3.59 -19.16
C ASN A 145 1.94 3.29 -19.14
N LEU A 146 2.37 2.34 -18.30
CA LEU A 146 3.78 1.94 -18.26
C LEU A 146 4.22 1.21 -19.52
N ARG A 147 3.35 0.42 -20.16
CA ARG A 147 3.64 -0.23 -21.44
C ARG A 147 3.72 0.76 -22.60
N SER A 148 2.95 1.84 -22.58
CA SER A 148 2.93 2.83 -23.65
C SER A 148 4.05 3.87 -23.57
N GLY A 149 4.79 3.91 -22.45
CA GLY A 149 5.84 4.89 -22.18
C GLY A 149 7.16 4.74 -22.97
N GLY A 150 7.20 3.88 -23.99
CA GLY A 150 8.33 3.73 -24.92
C GLY A 150 9.46 2.80 -24.45
N ALA A 151 9.59 2.57 -23.14
CA ALA A 151 10.46 1.54 -22.58
C ALA A 151 9.74 0.19 -22.50
N GLN A 152 10.45 -0.91 -22.75
CA GLN A 152 9.89 -2.25 -22.65
C GLN A 152 9.91 -2.71 -21.18
N PRO A 153 8.76 -2.87 -20.51
CA PRO A 153 8.74 -3.32 -19.14
C PRO A 153 9.06 -4.81 -19.03
N ILE A 154 9.59 -5.23 -17.87
CA ILE A 154 9.71 -6.61 -17.47
C ILE A 154 8.34 -7.05 -16.92
N GLU A 155 7.80 -8.16 -17.41
CA GLU A 155 6.46 -8.61 -17.03
C GLU A 155 6.43 -10.03 -16.47
N GLY A 156 5.40 -10.28 -15.66
CA GLY A 156 5.09 -11.57 -15.07
C GLY A 156 6.21 -12.07 -14.17
N THR A 157 6.39 -13.39 -14.12
CA THR A 157 7.35 -14.02 -13.19
C THR A 157 8.80 -13.58 -13.40
N LYS A 158 9.15 -13.00 -14.56
CA LYS A 158 10.49 -12.47 -14.84
C LYS A 158 10.85 -11.26 -13.97
N THR A 159 9.85 -10.55 -13.42
CA THR A 159 10.09 -9.44 -12.48
C THR A 159 10.71 -9.93 -11.16
N GLY A 160 10.51 -11.21 -10.82
CA GLY A 160 10.81 -11.76 -9.49
C GLY A 160 9.72 -11.49 -8.44
N LEU A 161 8.55 -10.99 -8.85
CA LEU A 161 7.39 -10.74 -7.99
C LEU A 161 6.34 -11.84 -8.16
N THR A 162 5.34 -11.64 -9.02
CA THR A 162 4.23 -12.58 -9.27
C THR A 162 3.93 -12.70 -10.76
N ALA A 163 3.00 -13.58 -11.15
CA ALA A 163 2.50 -13.63 -12.52
C ALA A 163 1.78 -12.34 -12.95
N ASN A 164 1.12 -11.65 -12.01
CA ASN A 164 0.48 -10.36 -12.22
C ASN A 164 1.41 -9.24 -11.76
N SER A 165 2.48 -9.01 -12.52
CA SER A 165 3.43 -7.96 -12.21
C SER A 165 4.06 -7.34 -13.45
N LEU A 166 4.46 -6.08 -13.29
CA LEU A 166 5.14 -5.27 -14.28
C LEU A 166 6.20 -4.42 -13.57
N VAL A 167 7.41 -4.41 -14.10
CA VAL A 167 8.53 -3.58 -13.61
C VAL A 167 9.11 -2.79 -14.78
N LEU A 168 9.23 -1.49 -14.59
CA LEU A 168 10.04 -0.60 -15.41
C LEU A 168 11.31 -0.28 -14.63
N ASP A 169 12.46 -0.69 -15.14
CA ASP A 169 13.77 -0.43 -14.54
C ASP A 169 14.67 0.19 -15.61
N GLN A 170 14.89 1.49 -15.52
CA GLN A 170 15.61 2.24 -16.54
C GLN A 170 16.36 3.44 -15.97
N THR A 171 17.32 3.94 -16.75
CA THR A 171 18.00 5.20 -16.46
C THR A 171 17.77 6.17 -17.61
N ILE A 172 17.25 7.36 -17.30
CA ILE A 172 17.02 8.44 -18.27
C ILE A 172 17.78 9.66 -17.77
N SER A 173 18.65 10.25 -18.61
CA SER A 173 19.36 11.50 -18.30
C SER A 173 20.06 11.49 -16.93
N ASN A 174 20.70 10.37 -16.56
CA ASN A 174 21.38 10.12 -15.28
C ASN A 174 20.46 9.99 -14.05
N GLN A 175 19.16 9.90 -14.25
CA GLN A 175 18.19 9.61 -13.20
C GLN A 175 17.75 8.15 -13.33
N SER A 176 17.87 7.36 -12.25
CA SER A 176 17.38 5.98 -12.24
C SER A 176 15.92 5.93 -11.82
N PHE A 177 15.15 5.11 -12.51
CA PHE A 177 13.73 4.87 -12.27
C PHE A 177 13.48 3.38 -12.16
N TYR A 178 12.98 2.96 -11.02
CA TYR A 178 12.42 1.63 -10.81
C TYR A 178 10.95 1.79 -10.39
N ILE A 179 10.03 1.45 -11.30
CA ILE A 179 8.59 1.49 -11.05
C ILE A 179 8.04 0.08 -11.16
N ALA A 180 7.44 -0.43 -10.09
CA ALA A 180 6.84 -1.75 -10.03
C ALA A 180 5.36 -1.67 -9.69
N LEU A 181 4.54 -2.37 -10.46
CA LEU A 181 3.12 -2.61 -10.19
C LEU A 181 2.91 -4.11 -10.11
N TRP A 182 2.29 -4.60 -9.04
CA TRP A 182 1.95 -6.01 -8.96
C TRP A 182 0.73 -6.27 -8.11
N GLN A 183 0.11 -7.42 -8.36
CA GLN A 183 -0.88 -8.01 -7.48
C GLN A 183 -0.34 -9.31 -6.88
N ASN A 184 -0.64 -9.52 -5.60
CA ASN A 184 -0.41 -10.77 -4.90
C ASN A 184 -1.56 -10.97 -3.90
N LYS A 185 -2.31 -12.07 -4.03
CA LYS A 185 -3.50 -12.35 -3.23
C LYS A 185 -4.46 -11.16 -3.21
N THR A 186 -4.88 -10.71 -2.03
CA THR A 186 -5.79 -9.59 -1.85
C THR A 186 -5.11 -8.22 -1.92
N PHE A 187 -3.84 -8.14 -2.31
CA PHE A 187 -3.09 -6.88 -2.37
C PHE A 187 -2.75 -6.49 -3.78
N ALA A 188 -2.84 -5.19 -4.07
CA ALA A 188 -2.19 -4.58 -5.21
C ALA A 188 -1.23 -3.49 -4.71
N VAL A 189 -0.04 -3.43 -5.31
CA VAL A 189 1.04 -2.58 -4.84
C VAL A 189 1.62 -1.79 -6.00
N VAL A 190 1.91 -0.52 -5.71
CA VAL A 190 2.68 0.39 -6.55
C VAL A 190 3.93 0.78 -5.78
N LEU A 191 5.08 0.66 -6.41
CA LEU A 191 6.35 1.12 -5.88
C LEU A 191 7.07 1.94 -6.94
N ALA A 192 7.37 3.19 -6.65
CA ALA A 192 8.25 4.03 -7.44
C ALA A 192 9.50 4.33 -6.61
N VAL A 193 10.67 3.99 -7.16
CA VAL A 193 11.97 4.25 -6.57
C VAL A 193 12.81 5.03 -7.57
N ILE A 194 13.36 6.16 -7.12
CA ILE A 194 14.05 7.12 -7.96
C ILE A 194 15.45 7.39 -7.37
N ASN A 195 16.47 7.43 -8.23
CA ASN A 195 17.88 7.65 -7.87
C ASN A 195 18.48 6.66 -6.87
N VAL A 196 17.87 5.48 -6.74
CA VAL A 196 18.44 4.33 -6.02
C VAL A 196 18.88 3.30 -7.07
N ASP A 197 19.92 2.53 -6.76
CA ASP A 197 20.39 1.48 -7.65
C ASP A 197 19.32 0.38 -7.83
N SER A 198 19.35 -0.28 -8.98
CA SER A 198 18.37 -1.31 -9.35
C SER A 198 18.34 -2.48 -8.35
N THR A 199 19.49 -2.86 -7.77
CA THR A 199 19.55 -3.99 -6.82
C THR A 199 18.82 -3.66 -5.53
N ALA A 200 19.08 -2.49 -4.95
CA ALA A 200 18.37 -2.02 -3.77
C ALA A 200 16.88 -1.77 -4.05
N SER A 201 16.54 -1.23 -5.22
CA SER A 201 15.13 -1.01 -5.62
C SER A 201 14.35 -2.32 -5.73
N LYS A 202 14.95 -3.35 -6.35
CA LYS A 202 14.39 -4.71 -6.43
C LYS A 202 14.28 -5.36 -5.05
N LYS A 203 15.23 -5.11 -4.15
CA LYS A 203 15.15 -5.58 -2.76
C LYS A 203 13.90 -5.04 -2.06
N VAL A 204 13.58 -3.75 -2.23
CA VAL A 204 12.35 -3.16 -1.65
C VAL A 204 11.11 -3.93 -2.15
N ALA A 205 10.95 -4.06 -3.47
CA ALA A 205 9.80 -4.74 -4.07
C ALA A 205 9.65 -6.21 -3.62
N THR A 206 10.76 -6.95 -3.61
CA THR A 206 10.75 -8.37 -3.24
C THR A 206 10.53 -8.58 -1.74
N SER A 207 11.03 -7.69 -0.89
CA SER A 207 10.72 -7.67 0.54
C SER A 207 9.23 -7.45 0.80
N GLU A 208 8.61 -6.46 0.15
CA GLU A 208 7.16 -6.20 0.25
C GLU A 208 6.36 -7.42 -0.19
N ASN A 209 6.69 -7.98 -1.35
CA ASN A 209 6.00 -9.15 -1.89
C ASN A 209 6.11 -10.37 -0.97
N SER A 210 7.26 -10.57 -0.30
CA SER A 210 7.46 -11.69 0.63
C SER A 210 6.57 -11.65 1.89
N ARG A 211 6.06 -10.47 2.24
CA ARG A 211 5.16 -10.27 3.39
C ARG A 211 3.70 -10.59 3.05
N ILE A 212 3.37 -10.75 1.78
CA ILE A 212 2.04 -11.14 1.32
C ILE A 212 1.96 -12.67 1.32
N LYS A 213 1.35 -13.23 2.36
CA LYS A 213 1.36 -14.68 2.66
C LYS A 213 0.05 -15.38 2.47
#